data_AF-A0A382Y012-F1
#
_entry.id   AF-A0A382Y012-F1
#
_cell.length_a   1.000
_cell.length_b   1.000
_cell.length_c   1.000
_cell.angle_alpha   90.00
_cell.angle_beta   90.00
_cell.angle_gamma   90.00
#
_symmetry.space_group_name_H-M   'P 1'
#
loop_
_entity.id
_entity.type
_entity.pdbx_description
1 polymer ?
#
loop_
_entity_poly.entity_id
_entity_poly.type
_entity_poly.pdbx_seq_one_letter_code
_entity_poly.pdbx_strand_id
1 'polypeptide(L)' 'MRVLVTGGLGFIGSALIRHLIKNTEHTVLNIDKKTYAAMPEALAEIENDRNYMFEIIDIT' A
#
# COMPACT_ATOMS: atom_id res chain seq x y z
N MET A 1 14.75 -1.77 3.68
CA MET A 1 14.62 -0.32 3.42
C MET A 1 13.18 0.11 3.74
N ARG A 2 12.94 1.39 4.04
CA ARG A 2 11.58 1.91 4.25
C ARG A 2 11.09 2.59 2.97
N VAL A 3 9.90 2.24 2.51
CA VAL A 3 9.32 2.71 1.25
C VAL A 3 8.00 3.42 1.54
N LEU A 4 7.86 4.64 1.04
CA LEU A 4 6.59 5.36 1.03
C LEU A 4 5.92 5.16 -0.33
N VAL A 5 4.71 4.63 -0.35
CA VAL A 5 3.90 4.47 -1.56
C VAL A 5 2.70 5.39 -1.47
N THR A 6 2.54 6.27 -2.44
CA THR A 6 1.34 7.11 -2.60
C THR A 6 0.38 6.47 -3.59
N GLY A 7 -0.93 6.49 -3.32
CA GLY A 7 -1.92 5.91 -4.24
C GLY A 7 -1.91 4.37 -4.23
N GLY A 8 -1.52 3.77 -3.11
CA GLY A 8 -1.33 2.32 -2.99
C GLY A 8 -2.62 1.50 -3.03
N LEU A 9 -3.79 2.13 -2.93
CA LEU A 9 -5.07 1.44 -3.14
C LEU A 9 -5.45 1.35 -4.63
N GLY A 10 -4.71 1.99 -5.53
CA GLY A 10 -4.92 1.87 -6.97
C GLY A 10 -4.36 0.57 -7.57
N PHE A 11 -4.56 0.38 -8.87
CA PHE A 11 -4.15 -0.84 -9.58
C PHE A 11 -2.63 -1.11 -9.50
N ILE A 12 -1.79 -0.15 -9.92
CA ILE A 12 -0.33 -0.31 -9.93
C ILE A 12 0.23 -0.28 -8.50
N GLY A 13 -0.27 0.65 -7.68
CA GLY A 13 0.18 0.81 -6.29
C GLY A 13 -0.02 -0.48 -5.47
N SER A 14 -1.20 -1.08 -5.56
CA SER A 14 -1.50 -2.32 -4.81
C SER A 14 -0.67 -3.51 -5.29
N ALA A 15 -0.38 -3.61 -6.60
CA ALA A 15 0.51 -4.64 -7.13
C ALA A 15 1.95 -4.46 -6.64
N LEU A 16 2.46 -3.22 -6.64
CA LEU A 16 3.78 -2.89 -6.11
C LEU A 16 3.89 -3.23 -4.63
N ILE A 17 2.94 -2.81 -3.81
CA ILE A 17 2.93 -3.08 -2.36
C ILE A 17 2.95 -4.60 -2.11
N ARG A 18 2.08 -5.37 -2.77
CA ARG A 18 2.08 -6.84 -2.64
C ARG A 18 3.42 -7.44 -3.03
N HIS A 19 4.04 -6.96 -4.12
CA HIS A 19 5.35 -7.44 -4.53
C HIS A 19 6.42 -7.15 -3.46
N LEU A 20 6.45 -5.92 -2.92
CA LEU A 20 7.40 -5.51 -1.89
C LEU A 20 7.24 -6.34 -0.60
N ILE A 21 6.01 -6.49 -0.10
CA ILE A 21 5.74 -7.23 1.13
C ILE A 21 6.05 -8.72 0.98
N LYS A 22 5.69 -9.34 -0.15
CA LYS A 22 5.85 -10.79 -0.33
C LYS A 22 7.24 -11.23 -0.74
N ASN A 23 8.02 -10.38 -1.42
CA ASN A 23 9.27 -10.80 -2.07
C ASN A 23 10.51 -10.07 -1.56
N THR A 24 10.38 -9.17 -0.58
CA THR A 24 11.50 -8.40 -0.05
C THR A 24 11.40 -8.23 1.47
N GLU A 25 12.46 -7.70 2.10
CA GLU A 25 12.47 -7.32 3.52
C GLU A 25 12.15 -5.82 3.72
N HIS A 26 11.39 -5.22 2.81
CA HIS A 26 11.05 -3.80 2.90
C HIS A 26 9.84 -3.55 3.80
N THR A 27 9.89 -2.44 4.53
CA THR A 27 8.73 -1.91 5.26
C THR A 27 8.05 -0.86 4.37
N VAL A 28 6.75 -0.96 4.21
CA VAL A 28 5.96 -0.11 3.33
C VAL A 28 4.96 0.70 4.15
N LEU A 29 5.03 2.03 4.00
CA LEU A 29 3.95 2.93 4.39
C LEU A 29 3.17 3.29 3.12
N ASN A 30 1.91 2.87 3.05
CA ASN A 30 0.99 3.26 2.00
C ASN A 30 0.18 4.47 2.48
N ILE A 31 0.21 5.56 1.70
CA ILE A 31 -0.67 6.71 1.91
C ILE A 31 -1.60 6.88 0.71
N ASP A 32 -2.90 6.98 0.98
CA ASP A 32 -3.91 7.08 -0.07
C ASP A 32 -5.12 7.87 0.45
N LYS A 33 -5.71 8.70 -0.40
CA LYS A 33 -6.89 9.50 -0.03
C LYS A 33 -8.23 8.79 -0.25
N LYS A 34 -8.22 7.52 -0.68
CA LYS A 34 -9.41 6.70 -0.93
C LYS A 34 -10.39 7.36 -1.92
N THR A 35 -9.88 7.75 -3.09
CA THR A 35 -10.77 8.23 -4.17
C THR A 35 -11.53 7.07 -4.83
N TYR A 36 -12.36 7.41 -5.83
CA TYR A 36 -13.12 6.46 -6.64
C TYR A 36 -12.32 5.25 -7.17
N ALA A 37 -11.02 5.40 -7.45
CA ALA A 37 -10.18 4.33 -8.00
C ALA A 37 -9.53 3.43 -6.93
N ALA A 38 -9.79 3.66 -5.64
CA ALA A 38 -9.24 2.88 -4.55
C ALA A 38 -9.96 1.54 -4.41
N MET A 39 -9.18 0.45 -4.26
CA MET A 39 -9.66 -0.91 -4.06
C MET A 39 -8.94 -1.58 -2.87
N PRO A 40 -9.39 -1.33 -1.62
CA PRO A 40 -8.78 -1.90 -0.41
C PRO A 40 -8.66 -3.43 -0.42
N GLU A 41 -9.61 -4.10 -1.08
CA GLU A 41 -9.66 -5.55 -1.21
C GLU A 41 -8.41 -6.11 -1.91
N ALA A 42 -7.73 -5.30 -2.74
CA ALA A 42 -6.49 -5.67 -3.40
C ALA A 42 -5.33 -5.92 -2.42
N LEU A 43 -5.42 -5.43 -1.18
CA LEU A 43 -4.40 -5.55 -0.14
C LEU A 43 -4.85 -6.41 1.05
N ALA A 44 -6.04 -7.00 1.02
CA ALA A 44 -6.59 -7.80 2.13
C ALA A 44 -5.66 -8.92 2.61
N GLU A 45 -4.92 -9.55 1.68
CA GLU A 45 -3.98 -10.62 1.99
C GLU A 45 -2.73 -10.19 2.79
N ILE A 46 -2.42 -8.89 2.82
CA ILE A 46 -1.24 -8.34 3.53
C ILE A 46 -1.61 -7.29 4.57
N GLU A 47 -2.90 -7.06 4.83
CA GLU A 47 -3.37 -5.98 5.69
C GLU A 47 -2.82 -6.06 7.12
N ASN A 48 -2.54 -7.29 7.58
CA ASN A 48 -2.00 -7.59 8.91
C ASN A 48 -0.50 -7.88 8.91
N ASP A 49 0.20 -7.69 7.78
CA ASP A 49 1.65 -7.88 7.73
C ASP A 49 2.35 -6.80 8.56
N ARG A 50 3.27 -7.22 9.45
CA ARG A 50 4.03 -6.30 10.32
C ARG A 50 4.85 -5.25 9.57
N ASN A 51 5.16 -5.50 8.29
CA ASN A 51 5.92 -4.61 7.44
C ASN A 51 5.03 -3.68 6.60
N TYR A 52 3.70 -3.79 6.71
CA TYR A 52 2.74 -2.95 6.00
C TYR A 52 2.03 -1.99 6.98
N MET A 53 1.99 -0.72 6.62
CA MET A 53 1.24 0.32 7.31
C MET A 53 0.42 1.12 6.31
N PHE A 54 -0.76 1.59 6.72
CA PHE A 54 -1.66 2.36 5.88
C PHE A 54 -2.18 3.60 6.62
N GLU A 55 -2.12 4.76 5.97
CA GLU A 55 -2.67 6.02 6.47
C GLU A 55 -3.50 6.72 5.39
N ILE A 56 -4.60 7.35 5.79
CA ILE A 56 -5.45 8.13 4.88
C ILE A 56 -4.91 9.57 4.82
N ILE A 57 -4.26 9.93 3.71
CA ILE A 57 -3.63 11.25 3.53
C ILE A 57 -3.87 11.72 2.10
N ASP A 58 -4.27 12.99 1.95
CA ASP A 58 -4.22 13.70 0.67
C ASP A 58 -2.86 14.37 0.50
N ILE A 59 -2.26 14.20 -0.69
CA ILE A 59 -0.93 14.74 -1.03
C ILE A 59 -1.02 16.01 -1.91
N THR A 60 -2.23 16.43 -2.28
CA THR A 60 -2.49 17.68 -3.01
C THR A 60 -2.96 18.79 -2.10
#